data_AF-A0A7Z9SC52-F1
#
_entry.id   AF-A0A7Z9SC52-F1
#
_cell.length_a   1.000
_cell.length_b   1.000
_cell.length_c   1.000
_cell.angle_alpha   90.00
_cell.angle_beta   90.00
_cell.angle_gamma   90.00
#
_symmetry.space_group_name_H-M   'P 1'
#
loop_
_entity.id
_entity.type
_entity.pdbx_description
1 polymer ?
#
loop_
_entity_poly.entity_id
_entity_poly.type
_entity_poly.pdbx_seq_one_letter_code
_entity_poly.pdbx_strand_id
1 'polypeptide(L)' 'SLPECAIRFRQGFGRLIRTTYDAGKFICLDNRIVTKRYGEIFARSLPVEMTPFSEMDSIQ' A
#
# COMPACT_ATOMS: atom_id res chain seq x y z
N SER A 1 15.18 -6.08 -7.01
CA SER A 1 14.88 -5.02 -8.01
C SER A 1 13.50 -4.41 -7.71
N LEU A 2 13.10 -3.31 -8.37
CA LEU A 2 11.81 -2.62 -8.13
C LEU A 2 10.56 -3.52 -8.31
N PRO A 3 10.48 -4.39 -9.34
CA PRO A 3 9.34 -5.31 -9.49
C PRO A 3 9.21 -6.32 -8.34
N GLU A 4 10.34 -6.81 -7.81
CA GLU A 4 10.36 -7.75 -6.69
C GLU A 4 9.83 -7.12 -5.39
N CYS A 5 10.13 -5.84 -5.15
CA CYS A 5 9.56 -5.10 -4.03
C CYS A 5 8.04 -4.96 -4.16
N ALA A 6 7.51 -4.72 -5.36
CA ALA A 6 6.06 -4.65 -5.57
C ALA A 6 5.37 -6.01 -5.31
N ILE A 7 6.01 -7.12 -5.69
CA ILE A 7 5.50 -8.47 -5.37
C ILE A 7 5.45 -8.69 -3.86
N ARG A 8 6.55 -8.38 -3.13
CA ARG A 8 6.59 -8.51 -1.67
C ARG A 8 5.58 -7.59 -0.99
N PHE A 9 5.36 -6.39 -1.53
CA PHE A 9 4.36 -5.44 -1.04
C PHE A 9 2.94 -6.03 -1.14
N ARG A 10 2.58 -6.58 -2.31
CA ARG A 10 1.30 -7.27 -2.51
C ARG A 10 1.14 -8.49 -1.58
N GLN A 11 2.21 -9.25 -1.34
CA GLN A 11 2.19 -10.36 -0.39
C GLN A 11 1.96 -9.88 1.06
N GLY A 12 2.55 -8.74 1.43
CA GLY A 12 2.30 -8.08 2.72
C GLY A 12 0.83 -7.66 2.85
N PHE A 13 0.26 -7.07 1.80
CA PHE A 13 -1.16 -6.72 1.74
C PHE A 13 -2.09 -7.93 1.94
N GLY A 14 -1.77 -9.07 1.30
CA GLY A 14 -2.51 -10.33 1.48
C GLY A 14 -2.45 -10.93 2.89
N ARG A 15 -1.65 -10.36 3.81
CA ARG A 15 -1.71 -10.72 5.23
C ARG A 15 -2.86 -10.03 5.96
N LEU A 16 -3.34 -8.90 5.45
CA LEU A 16 -4.45 -8.13 6.00
C LEU A 16 -5.80 -8.70 5.54
N ILE A 17 -5.93 -9.01 4.24
CA ILE A 17 -7.16 -9.53 3.64
C ILE A 17 -6.92 -10.96 3.17
N ARG A 18 -7.47 -11.93 3.91
CA ARG A 18 -7.42 -13.37 3.61
C ARG A 18 -8.81 -13.95 3.29
N THR A 19 -9.86 -13.35 3.83
CA THR A 19 -11.26 -13.73 3.62
C THR A 19 -12.06 -12.56 3.06
N THR A 20 -13.27 -12.84 2.55
CA THR A 20 -14.20 -11.82 2.03
C THR A 20 -14.75 -10.89 3.11
N TYR A 21 -14.59 -11.24 4.39
CA TYR A 21 -15.10 -10.45 5.52
C TYR A 21 -13.99 -9.67 6.23
N ASP A 22 -12.73 -9.87 5.84
CA ASP A 22 -11.61 -9.17 6.45
C ASP A 22 -11.64 -7.70 6.03
N ALA A 23 -11.41 -6.81 6.99
CA ALA A 23 -11.30 -5.38 6.76
C ALA A 23 -10.23 -4.80 7.68
N GLY A 24 -9.56 -3.74 7.22
CA GLY A 24 -8.58 -3.02 8.02
C GLY A 24 -7.80 -2.00 7.19
N LYS A 25 -6.81 -1.37 7.83
CA LYS A 25 -5.99 -0.33 7.21
C LYS A 25 -4.58 -0.85 6.96
N PHE A 26 -4.08 -0.65 5.74
CA PHE A 26 -2.69 -0.95 5.40
C PHE A 26 -1.90 0.36 5.33
N ILE A 27 -1.10 0.63 6.36
CA ILE A 27 -0.36 1.89 6.49
C ILE A 27 1.09 1.67 6.07
N CYS A 28 1.55 2.44 5.08
CA CYS A 28 2.94 2.45 4.65
C CYS A 28 3.57 3.83 4.94
N LEU A 29 4.62 3.85 5.76
CA LEU A 29 5.33 5.07 6.17
C LEU A 29 6.52 5.42 5.25
N ASP A 30 6.59 4.82 4.07
CA ASP A 30 7.66 5.08 3.11
C ASP A 30 7.25 6.19 2.12
N ASN A 31 7.70 7.41 2.40
CA ASN A 31 7.41 8.58 1.56
C ASN A 31 7.95 8.46 0.12
N ARG A 32 8.84 7.49 -0.16
CA ARG A 32 9.32 7.24 -1.53
C ARG A 32 8.21 6.74 -2.45
N ILE A 33 7.18 6.10 -1.91
CA ILE A 33 6.03 5.62 -2.69
C ILE A 33 5.20 6.80 -3.22
N VAL A 34 5.18 7.93 -2.51
CA VAL A 34 4.47 9.14 -2.97
C VAL A 34 5.37 10.01 -3.85
N THR A 35 6.63 10.17 -3.47
CA THR A 35 7.52 11.17 -4.08
C THR A 35 8.25 10.69 -5.35
N LYS A 36 8.40 9.38 -5.56
CA LYS A 36 9.15 8.83 -6.70
C LYS A 36 8.20 8.31 -7.77
N ARG A 37 8.59 8.46 -9.04
CA ARG A 37 7.81 7.99 -10.20
C ARG A 37 7.50 6.50 -10.16
N TYR A 38 8.38 5.69 -9.56
CA TYR A 38 8.14 4.26 -9.40
C TYR A 38 7.06 3.91 -8.38
N GLY A 39 6.65 4.86 -7.55
CA GLY A 39 5.56 4.70 -6.58
C GLY A 39 4.25 4.26 -7.21
N GLU A 40 4.00 4.72 -8.44
CA GLU A 40 2.84 4.32 -9.25
C GLU A 40 2.77 2.80 -9.49
N ILE A 41 3.92 2.11 -9.54
CA ILE A 41 3.95 0.64 -9.67
C ILE A 41 3.38 -0.02 -8.43
N PHE A 42 3.64 0.53 -7.24
CA PHE A 42 3.06 0.02 -5.99
C PHE A 42 1.56 0.29 -5.93
N ALA A 43 1.12 1.50 -6.29
CA ALA A 43 -0.30 1.86 -6.34
C ALA A 43 -1.09 0.95 -7.29
N ARG A 44 -0.56 0.69 -8.48
CA ARG A 44 -1.17 -0.22 -9.47
C ARG A 44 -1.08 -1.70 -9.08
N SER A 45 -0.24 -2.06 -8.11
CA SER A 45 -0.08 -3.47 -7.69
C SER A 45 -1.18 -3.97 -6.75
N LEU A 46 -1.96 -3.04 -6.17
CA LEU A 46 -3.03 -3.34 -5.23
C LEU A 46 -4.41 -3.00 -5.84
N PRO A 47 -5.47 -3.73 -5.46
CA PRO A 47 -6.84 -3.46 -5.92
C PRO A 47 -7.55 -2.38 -5.08
N VAL A 48 -6.79 -1.41 -4.54
CA VAL A 48 -7.31 -0.32 -3.69
C VAL A 48 -6.57 0.98 -4.00
N GLU A 49 -7.23 2.10 -3.74
CA GLU A 49 -6.59 3.41 -3.86
C GLU A 49 -5.65 3.67 -2.69
N MET A 50 -4.46 4.18 -2.97
CA MET A 50 -3.51 4.60 -1.95
C MET A 50 -3.72 6.09 -1.65
N THR A 51 -4.10 6.40 -0.42
CA THR A 51 -4.31 7.78 0.03
C THR A 51 -3.11 8.25 0.86
N PRO A 52 -2.35 9.27 0.42
CA PRO A 52 -1.34 9.90 1.26
C PRO A 52 -1.98 10.54 2.49
N PHE A 53 -1.30 10.48 3.63
CA PHE A 53 -1.69 11.18 4.85
C PHE A 53 -0.46 11.86 5.47
N SER A 54 -0.69 12.88 6.28
CA SER A 54 0.37 13.60 7.00
C SER A 54 0.11 13.70 8.50
N GLU A 55 -1.12 13.44 8.93
CA GLU A 55 -1.52 13.44 10.33
C GLU A 55 -2.25 12.14 10.68
N MET A 56 -2.12 11.69 11.93
CA MET A 56 -2.76 10.44 12.36
C MET A 56 -4.30 10.58 12.33
N ASP A 57 -4.80 11.75 12.67
CA ASP A 57 -6.24 12.02 12.76
C ASP A 57 -6.91 12.03 11.38
N SER A 58 -6.14 12.15 10.28
CA SER A 58 -6.68 12.06 8.93
C SER A 58 -6.87 10.62 8.43
N ILE A 59 -6.44 9.62 9.20
CA ILE A 59 -6.59 8.21 8.85
C ILE A 59 -8.03 7.76 9.19
N GLN A 60 -8.97 7.93 8.24
CA GLN A 60 -10.37 7.49 8.35
C GLN A 60 -10.51 6.00 8.62
#